data_AF-A0A660HRA1-F1
#
_entry.id   AF-A0A660HRA1-F1
#
_cell.length_a   1.000
_cell.length_b   1.000
_cell.length_c   1.000
_cell.angle_alpha   90.00
_cell.angle_beta   90.00
_cell.angle_gamma   90.00
#
_symmetry.space_group_name_H-M   'P 1'
#
loop_
_entity.id
_entity.type
_entity.pdbx_description
1 polymer ?
#
loop_
_entity_poly.entity_id
_entity_poly.type
_entity_poly.pdbx_seq_one_letter_code
_entity_poly.pdbx_strand_id
1 'polypeptide(L)'
;MWVSFAPEFRLISDFVLGPRKHYVATELVKITDRHLSNLKSLFVTDELKFYAKALLEKYGKLVEFPKTGKKGRPRKPAIVLMRISDVLRLSKTNKEASEY
;
A
#
# COMPACT_ATOMS: atom_id res chain seq x y z
N MET A 1 1.01 -18.82 3.67
CA MET A 1 -0.16 -18.30 4.40
C MET A 1 0.03 -16.81 4.58
N TRP A 2 -0.97 -16.00 4.27
CA TRP A 2 -0.98 -14.55 4.40
C TRP A 2 -2.05 -14.18 5.42
N VAL A 3 -1.76 -13.25 6.32
CA VAL A 3 -2.62 -12.97 7.49
C VAL A 3 -2.81 -11.47 7.65
N SER A 4 -4.04 -11.05 7.93
CA SER A 4 -4.39 -9.71 8.36
C SER A 4 -4.65 -9.72 9.86
N PHE A 5 -3.91 -8.90 10.59
CA PHE A 5 -3.91 -8.88 12.05
C PHE A 5 -4.18 -7.47 12.56
N ALA A 6 -5.17 -7.35 13.45
CA ALA A 6 -5.51 -6.13 14.15
C ALA A 6 -4.91 -6.18 15.58
N PRO A 7 -3.74 -5.56 15.81
CA PRO A 7 -2.98 -5.74 17.04
C PRO A 7 -3.69 -5.21 18.28
N GLU A 8 -4.40 -4.09 18.17
CA GLU A 8 -5.16 -3.47 19.26
C GLU A 8 -6.18 -4.44 19.89
N PHE A 9 -6.72 -5.35 19.08
CA PHE A 9 -7.73 -6.32 19.50
C PHE A 9 -7.20 -7.75 19.61
N ARG A 10 -5.90 -7.96 19.30
CA ARG A 10 -5.29 -9.29 19.15
C ARG A 10 -6.09 -10.21 18.23
N LEU A 11 -6.69 -9.63 17.20
CA LEU A 11 -7.64 -10.31 16.32
C LEU A 11 -7.02 -10.58 14.95
N ILE A 12 -7.12 -11.83 14.48
CA ILE A 12 -6.89 -12.14 13.07
C ILE A 12 -8.20 -11.86 12.33
N SER A 13 -8.22 -10.81 11.50
CA SER A 13 -9.40 -10.44 10.72
C SER A 13 -9.60 -11.40 9.55
N ASP A 14 -8.51 -11.70 8.84
CA ASP A 14 -8.56 -12.40 7.56
C ASP A 14 -7.28 -13.18 7.30
N PHE A 15 -7.39 -14.19 6.44
CA PHE A 15 -6.23 -14.90 5.91
C PHE A 15 -6.47 -15.40 4.48
N VAL A 16 -5.39 -15.53 3.71
CA VAL A 16 -5.41 -16.14 2.37
C VAL A 16 -4.30 -17.17 2.25
N LEU A 17 -4.64 -18.33 1.71
CA LEU A 17 -3.66 -19.36 1.36
C LEU A 17 -3.20 -19.16 -0.07
N GLY A 18 -1.88 -19.13 -0.28
CA GLY A 18 -1.30 -18.94 -1.61
C GLY A 18 0.19 -18.66 -1.58
N PRO A 19 0.83 -18.68 -2.76
CA PRO A 19 2.26 -18.40 -2.90
C PRO A 19 2.59 -16.93 -2.60
N ARG A 20 3.88 -16.62 -2.48
CA ARG A 20 4.38 -15.24 -2.34
C ARG A 20 4.28 -14.46 -3.66
N LYS A 21 3.06 -14.17 -4.12
CA LYS A 21 2.76 -13.49 -5.37
C LYS A 21 1.78 -12.33 -5.18
N HIS A 22 1.86 -11.35 -6.08
CA HIS A 22 1.07 -10.13 -6.06
C HIS A 22 -0.45 -10.38 -5.93
N TYR A 23 -1.00 -11.31 -6.70
CA TYR A 23 -2.45 -11.57 -6.69
C TYR A 23 -2.96 -12.02 -5.31
N VAL A 24 -2.13 -12.71 -4.51
CA VAL A 24 -2.50 -13.13 -3.16
C VAL A 24 -2.50 -11.94 -2.19
N ALA A 25 -1.52 -11.03 -2.34
CA ALA A 25 -1.48 -9.78 -1.58
C ALA A 25 -2.69 -8.88 -1.91
N THR A 26 -3.04 -8.75 -3.19
CA THR A 26 -4.24 -8.03 -3.63
C THR A 26 -5.51 -8.63 -3.04
N GLU A 27 -5.62 -9.95 -3.01
CA GLU A 27 -6.77 -10.63 -2.42
C GLU A 27 -6.87 -10.39 -0.91
N LEU A 28 -5.75 -10.53 -0.17
CA LEU A 28 -5.71 -10.24 1.26
C LEU A 28 -6.13 -8.80 1.58
N VAL A 29 -5.63 -7.83 0.81
CA VAL A 29 -5.98 -6.41 0.98
C VAL A 29 -7.47 -6.18 0.72
N LYS A 30 -8.04 -6.83 -0.30
CA LYS A 30 -9.48 -6.71 -0.64
C LYS A 30 -10.38 -7.27 0.44
N ILE A 31 -10.08 -8.46 0.98
CA ILE A 31 -10.90 -9.05 2.05
C ILE A 31 -10.77 -8.23 3.33
N THR A 32 -9.55 -7.82 3.68
CA THR A 32 -9.31 -6.97 4.86
C THR A 32 -10.10 -5.67 4.77
N ASP A 33 -10.03 -4.95 3.64
CA ASP A 33 -10.78 -3.70 3.43
C ASP A 33 -12.29 -3.86 3.63
N ARG A 34 -12.87 -5.01 3.25
CA ARG A 34 -14.29 -5.30 3.44
C ARG A 34 -14.67 -5.30 4.92
N HIS A 35 -13.77 -5.77 5.79
CA HIS A 35 -14.00 -5.85 7.23
C HIS A 35 -13.76 -4.53 7.97
N LEU A 36 -13.09 -3.56 7.35
CA LEU A 36 -12.70 -2.30 8.01
C LEU A 36 -13.75 -1.19 7.96
N SER A 37 -14.92 -1.39 7.35
CA SER A 37 -16.10 -0.50 7.41
C SER A 37 -15.77 1.01 7.43
N ASN A 38 -15.19 1.53 6.34
CA ASN A 38 -14.78 2.93 6.15
C ASN A 38 -13.75 3.51 7.15
N LEU A 39 -13.27 2.72 8.11
CA LEU A 39 -12.18 3.11 8.99
C LEU A 39 -10.89 3.12 8.18
N LYS A 40 -10.21 4.27 8.16
CA LYS A 40 -8.86 4.37 7.58
C LYS A 40 -7.88 3.72 8.55
N SER A 41 -7.46 2.50 8.26
CA SER A 41 -6.42 1.83 9.03
C SER A 41 -5.02 2.15 8.51
N LEU A 42 -4.09 2.27 9.45
CA LEU A 42 -2.66 2.17 9.18
C LEU A 42 -2.31 0.73 8.80
N PHE A 43 -1.81 0.52 7.58
CA PHE A 43 -1.29 -0.79 7.16
C PHE A 43 0.20 -0.91 7.47
N VAL A 44 0.57 -1.98 8.16
CA VAL A 44 1.96 -2.33 8.50
C VAL A 44 2.27 -3.67 7.87
N THR A 45 3.16 -3.71 6.88
CA THR A 45 3.51 -4.93 6.14
C THR A 45 4.97 -5.32 6.34
N ASP A 46 5.32 -6.54 5.95
CA ASP A 46 6.67 -7.14 6.01
C ASP A 46 7.58 -6.69 4.84
N GLU A 47 7.35 -5.47 4.33
CA GLU A 47 8.13 -4.81 3.26
C GLU A 47 8.20 -5.56 1.92
N LEU A 48 7.45 -6.66 1.76
CA LEU A 48 7.35 -7.32 0.47
C LEU A 48 6.75 -6.36 -0.57
N LYS A 49 7.44 -6.25 -1.71
CA LYS A 49 7.08 -5.36 -2.83
C LYS A 49 5.65 -5.57 -3.35
N PHE A 50 5.07 -6.74 -3.09
CA PHE A 50 3.70 -7.10 -3.46
C PHE A 50 2.65 -6.23 -2.79
N TYR A 51 2.84 -5.89 -1.51
CA TYR A 51 1.88 -5.08 -0.76
C TYR A 51 1.87 -3.63 -1.24
N ALA A 52 3.05 -3.07 -1.56
CA ALA A 52 3.14 -1.71 -2.10
C ALA A 52 2.24 -1.54 -3.33
N LYS A 53 2.31 -2.50 -4.26
CA LYS A 53 1.49 -2.49 -5.47
C LYS A 53 0.00 -2.75 -5.16
N ALA A 54 -0.31 -3.75 -4.33
CA ALA A 54 -1.69 -4.08 -3.96
C ALA A 54 -2.41 -2.91 -3.24
N LEU A 55 -1.72 -2.24 -2.32
CA LEU A 55 -2.25 -1.07 -1.60
C LEU A 55 -2.43 0.12 -2.55
N LEU A 56 -1.49 0.35 -3.47
CA LEU A 56 -1.62 1.40 -4.48
C LEU A 56 -2.79 1.16 -5.43
N GLU A 57 -3.02 -0.08 -5.85
CA GLU A 57 -4.18 -0.45 -6.68
C GLU A 57 -5.50 -0.25 -5.95
N LYS A 58 -5.55 -0.52 -4.64
CA LYS A 58 -6.79 -0.43 -3.85
C LYS A 58 -7.11 0.98 -3.37
N TYR A 59 -6.10 1.72 -2.88
CA TYR A 59 -6.28 3.00 -2.20
C TYR A 59 -5.64 4.18 -2.93
N GLY A 60 -4.85 3.93 -3.97
CA GLY A 60 -4.27 4.97 -4.80
C GLY A 60 -5.34 5.76 -5.54
N LYS A 61 -5.10 7.06 -5.71
CA LYS A 61 -5.93 7.92 -6.54
C LYS A 61 -5.15 8.38 -7.74
N LEU A 62 -5.83 8.46 -8.88
CA LEU A 62 -5.28 9.09 -10.07
C LEU A 62 -5.17 10.60 -9.79
N VAL A 63 -3.95 11.12 -9.82
CA VAL A 63 -3.69 12.55 -9.68
C VAL A 63 -3.19 13.08 -11.02
N GLU A 64 -3.90 14.07 -11.52
CA GLU A 64 -3.43 14.90 -12.63
C GLU A 64 -2.52 15.99 -12.08
N PHE A 65 -1.37 16.17 -12.72
CA PHE A 65 -0.43 17.22 -12.32
C PHE A 65 -0.75 18.52 -13.06
N PRO A 66 -0.89 19.65 -12.35
CA PRO A 66 -1.11 20.93 -13.01
C PRO A 66 0.09 21.30 -13.89
N LYS A 67 -0.18 22.05 -14.96
CA LYS A 67 0.87 22.55 -15.86
C LYS A 67 1.79 23.50 -15.10
N THR A 68 3.08 23.20 -15.07
CA THR A 68 4.09 23.95 -14.29
C THR A 68 4.46 25.32 -14.90
N GLY A 69 4.00 25.62 -16.11
CA GLY A 69 4.34 26.87 -16.83
C GLY A 69 5.79 26.96 -17.34
N LYS A 70 6.66 26.04 -16.96
CA LYS A 70 8.05 25.94 -17.44
C LYS A 70 8.13 25.16 -18.76
N LYS A 71 9.09 25.50 -19.62
CA LYS A 71 9.38 24.73 -20.85
C LYS A 71 9.78 23.29 -20.50
N GLY A 72 9.14 22.31 -21.12
CA GLY A 72 9.38 20.89 -20.89
C GLY A 72 8.13 20.04 -21.08
N ARG A 73 8.28 18.71 -21.04
CA ARG A 73 7.16 17.78 -21.15
C ARG A 73 6.31 17.85 -19.87
N PRO A 74 4.98 18.09 -19.97
CA PRO A 74 4.11 17.98 -18.82
C PRO A 74 4.21 16.60 -18.15
N ARG A 75 4.12 16.57 -16.82
CA ARG A 75 4.10 15.32 -16.07
C ARG A 75 2.85 14.53 -16.42
N LYS A 76 3.00 13.23 -16.69
CA LYS A 76 1.88 12.33 -16.94
C LYS A 76 1.09 12.11 -15.63
N PRO A 77 -0.23 11.94 -15.70
CA PRO A 77 -1.02 11.49 -14.56
C PRO A 77 -0.43 10.22 -13.95
N ALA A 78 -0.47 10.11 -12.63
CA ALA A 78 0.04 8.96 -11.90
C ALA A 78 -0.92 8.56 -10.78
N ILE A 79 -0.97 7.26 -10.49
CA ILE A 79 -1.66 6.75 -9.31
C ILE A 79 -0.73 7.00 -8.12
N VAL A 80 -1.18 7.81 -7.18
CA VAL A 80 -0.41 8.15 -5.99
C VAL A 80 -1.26 7.88 -4.75
N LEU A 81 -0.59 7.50 -3.67
CA LEU A 81 -1.23 7.40 -2.37
C LEU A 81 -1.39 8.80 -1.77
N MET A 82 -2.59 9.15 -1.29
CA MET A 82 -2.87 10.52 -0.82
C MET A 82 -2.20 10.86 0.52
N ARG A 83 -1.87 9.88 1.37
CA ARG A 83 -1.17 10.11 2.65
C ARG A 83 -0.05 9.09 2.87
N ILE A 84 1.10 9.61 3.32
CA ILE A 84 2.29 8.83 3.69
C ILE A 84 2.06 8.00 4.96
N SER A 85 1.12 8.42 5.83
CA SER A 85 0.73 7.66 7.02
C SER A 85 0.27 6.25 6.68
N ASP A 86 -0.36 6.03 5.53
CA ASP A 86 -0.98 4.75 5.21
C ASP A 86 0.05 3.65 4.84
N VAL A 87 1.32 4.03 4.67
CA VAL A 87 2.43 3.20 4.15
C VAL A 87 3.74 3.40 4.94
N LEU A 88 3.71 4.03 6.11
CA LEU A 88 4.91 4.54 6.79
C LEU A 88 6.05 3.52 7.01
N ARG A 89 5.77 2.21 6.97
CA ARG A 89 6.79 1.14 7.04
C ARG A 89 7.56 0.84 5.74
N LEU A 90 7.13 1.22 4.54
CA LEU A 90 7.92 0.97 3.31
C LEU A 90 9.21 1.82 3.20
N SER A 91 9.39 2.82 4.08
CA SER A 91 10.41 3.86 3.95
C SER A 91 11.59 3.76 4.91
N LYS A 92 11.53 2.93 5.97
CA LYS A 92 12.69 2.81 6.88
C LYS A 92 13.82 1.96 6.31
N THR A 93 13.53 0.92 5.53
CA THR A 93 14.57 0.04 4.98
C THR A 93 15.20 0.52 3.68
N ASN A 94 14.54 1.35 2.87
CA ASN A 94 15.19 1.95 1.71
C ASN A 94 16.21 3.04 2.07
N LYS A 95 16.20 3.54 3.30
CA LYS A 95 17.23 4.48 3.81
C LYS A 95 18.47 3.76 4.35
N GLU A 96 18.34 2.55 4.86
CA GLU A 96 19.48 1.77 5.39
C GLU A 96 20.24 1.01 4.29
N ALA A 97 19.67 0.87 3.09
CA ALA A 97 20.26 0.12 1.97
C ALA A 97 20.93 0.98 0.88
N SER A 98 20.99 2.31 1.02
CA SER A 98 21.71 3.18 0.07
C SER A 98 22.94 3.87 0.68
N GLU A 99 23.43 3.38 1.82
CA GLU A 99 24.58 3.94 2.54
C GLU A 99 25.80 3.00 2.60
N TYR A 100 25.85 1.96 1.74
CA TYR A 100 27.05 1.15 1.47
C TYR A 100 27.17 0.79 0.00
#